data_AF-A0A6B3LX07-F1
#
_entry.id   AF-A0A6B3LX07-F1
#
_cell.length_a   1.000
_cell.length_b   1.000
_cell.length_c   1.000
_cell.angle_alpha   90.00
_cell.angle_beta   90.00
_cell.angle_gamma   90.00
#
_symmetry.space_group_name_H-M   'P 1'
#
loop_
_entity.id
_entity.type
_entity.pdbx_description
1 polymer ?
#
loop_
_entity_poly.entity_id
_entity_poly.type
_entity_poly.pdbx_seq_one_letter_code
_entity_poly.pdbx_strand_id
1 'polypeptide(L)'
;MKVKSLFIVVCVALAIVGCSRADPEVKEIQEKLIGVWELDSTTTVRAGLQKSKKTTTIAFSEDQKFIYYWWDSDLVGKYEGRYFVLKNPDRGLVTITLIPDVDTLKEGVYRRPYLNFDVEDIREGKMVTLHETERIERYDMPDKIWFTERRIYKSSAD
;
A
#
# COMPACT_ATOMS: atom_id res chain seq x y z
N MET A 1 -23.36 37.29 -31.70
CA MET A 1 -22.47 36.83 -30.60
C MET A 1 -23.23 35.91 -29.63
N LYS A 2 -23.44 34.63 -29.97
CA LYS A 2 -24.07 33.63 -29.06
C LYS A 2 -23.29 32.30 -28.96
N VAL A 3 -22.25 32.11 -29.78
CA VAL A 3 -21.54 30.83 -29.93
C VAL A 3 -20.46 30.64 -28.86
N LYS A 4 -19.87 31.73 -28.35
CA LYS A 4 -18.80 31.66 -27.32
C LYS A 4 -19.30 31.15 -25.97
N SER A 5 -20.55 31.43 -25.60
CA SER A 5 -21.11 30.99 -24.31
C SER A 5 -21.45 29.50 -24.29
N LEU A 6 -21.82 28.89 -25.42
CA LEU A 6 -22.13 27.46 -25.48
C LEU A 6 -20.87 26.59 -25.35
N PHE A 7 -19.76 27.03 -25.96
CA PHE A 7 -18.48 26.31 -25.91
C PHE A 7 -17.90 26.26 -24.48
N ILE A 8 -18.00 27.35 -23.74
CA ILE A 8 -17.51 27.42 -22.34
C ILE A 8 -18.34 26.47 -21.43
N VAL A 9 -19.65 26.41 -21.63
CA VAL A 9 -20.53 25.51 -20.86
C VAL A 9 -20.23 24.04 -21.16
N VAL A 10 -19.95 23.68 -22.42
CA VAL A 10 -19.59 22.30 -22.80
C VAL A 10 -18.22 21.90 -22.25
N CYS A 11 -17.22 22.80 -22.27
CA CYS A 11 -15.91 22.52 -21.69
C CYS A 11 -15.96 22.38 -20.16
N VAL A 12 -16.78 23.18 -19.47
CA VAL A 12 -16.98 23.05 -18.01
C VAL A 12 -17.73 21.75 -17.68
N ALA A 13 -18.75 21.38 -18.45
CA ALA A 13 -19.46 20.11 -18.27
C ALA A 13 -18.54 18.90 -18.50
N LEU A 14 -17.65 18.93 -19.50
CA LEU A 14 -16.66 17.88 -19.75
C LEU A 14 -15.57 17.82 -18.67
N ALA A 15 -15.17 18.97 -18.11
CA ALA A 15 -14.22 19.03 -16.99
C ALA A 15 -14.83 18.47 -15.69
N ILE A 16 -16.14 18.65 -15.46
CA ILE A 16 -16.83 18.11 -14.28
C ILE A 16 -17.05 16.59 -14.41
N VAL A 17 -17.28 16.06 -15.61
CA VAL A 17 -17.38 14.60 -15.85
C VAL A 17 -16.02 13.90 -15.81
N GLY A 18 -14.93 14.64 -16.04
CA GLY A 18 -13.55 14.16 -15.90
C GLY A 18 -13.06 14.05 -14.44
N CYS A 19 -13.81 14.60 -13.49
CA CYS A 19 -13.49 14.46 -12.07
C CYS A 19 -14.18 13.23 -11.47
N SER A 20 -13.35 12.32 -10.97
CA SER A 20 -13.64 11.31 -9.94
C SER A 20 -14.46 10.07 -10.29
N ARG A 21 -14.29 9.45 -11.47
CA ARG A 21 -14.44 7.99 -11.48
C ARG A 21 -13.20 7.40 -10.84
N ALA A 22 -13.35 6.86 -9.63
CA ALA A 22 -12.34 6.02 -9.02
C ALA A 22 -11.91 4.97 -10.05
N ASP A 23 -10.60 4.85 -10.27
CA ASP A 23 -10.04 3.86 -11.20
C ASP A 23 -10.61 2.48 -10.84
N PRO A 24 -11.29 1.78 -11.77
CA PRO A 24 -11.91 0.49 -11.49
C PRO A 24 -10.93 -0.52 -10.87
N GLU A 25 -9.66 -0.49 -11.28
CA GLU A 25 -8.59 -1.35 -10.75
C GLU A 25 -8.29 -1.02 -9.28
N VAL A 26 -8.24 0.27 -8.94
CA VAL A 26 -8.05 0.74 -7.55
C VAL A 26 -9.21 0.29 -6.67
N LYS A 27 -10.44 0.42 -7.17
CA LYS A 27 -11.63 0.00 -6.42
C LYS A 27 -11.66 -1.51 -6.20
N GLU A 28 -11.35 -2.30 -7.23
CA GLU A 28 -11.27 -3.76 -7.12
C GLU A 28 -10.24 -4.20 -6.07
N ILE A 29 -9.07 -3.56 -6.06
CA ILE A 29 -8.03 -3.85 -5.06
C ILE A 29 -8.51 -3.43 -3.66
N GLN A 30 -9.14 -2.27 -3.51
CA GLN A 30 -9.70 -1.84 -2.22
C GLN A 30 -10.69 -2.86 -1.66
N GLU A 31 -11.58 -3.42 -2.49
CA GLU A 31 -12.53 -4.45 -2.07
C GLU A 31 -11.82 -5.75 -1.66
N LYS A 32 -10.81 -6.18 -2.42
CA LYS A 32 -10.02 -7.39 -2.11
C LYS A 32 -9.19 -7.27 -0.83
N LEU A 33 -8.74 -6.06 -0.48
CA LEU A 33 -7.92 -5.81 0.72
C LEU A 33 -8.67 -6.00 2.03
N ILE A 34 -9.99 -5.85 2.06
CA ILE A 34 -10.77 -5.85 3.31
C ILE A 34 -10.59 -7.17 4.06
N GLY A 35 -10.22 -7.08 5.34
CA GLY A 35 -9.97 -8.22 6.23
C GLY A 35 -8.57 -8.22 6.84
N VAL A 36 -8.21 -9.32 7.50
CA VAL A 36 -6.97 -9.47 8.25
C VAL A 36 -5.95 -10.26 7.44
N TRP A 37 -4.74 -9.73 7.31
CA TRP A 37 -3.66 -10.27 6.51
C TRP A 37 -2.45 -10.54 7.38
N GLU A 38 -1.90 -11.76 7.32
CA GLU A 38 -0.73 -12.18 8.07
C GLU A 38 0.44 -12.49 7.15
N LEU A 39 1.62 -11.95 7.50
CA LEU A 39 2.86 -12.19 6.78
C LEU A 39 3.30 -13.64 6.94
N ASP A 40 3.35 -14.36 5.82
CA ASP A 40 3.79 -15.75 5.78
C ASP A 40 5.28 -15.86 5.44
N SER A 41 5.71 -15.19 4.37
CA SER A 41 7.07 -15.32 3.85
C SER A 41 7.60 -14.02 3.26
N THR A 42 8.92 -13.87 3.28
CA THR A 42 9.65 -12.71 2.76
C THR A 42 10.84 -13.17 1.94
N THR A 43 11.14 -12.49 0.84
CA THR A 43 12.41 -12.66 0.14
C THR A 43 13.49 -11.74 0.69
N THR A 44 14.71 -12.25 0.76
CA THR A 44 15.90 -11.41 0.95
C THR A 44 16.79 -11.52 -0.27
N VAL A 45 17.56 -10.46 -0.55
CA VAL A 45 18.46 -10.40 -1.71
C VAL A 45 19.41 -11.60 -1.77
N ARG A 46 19.76 -12.19 -0.62
CA ARG A 46 20.75 -13.27 -0.53
C ARG A 46 20.17 -14.67 -0.40
N ALA A 47 18.95 -14.81 0.13
CA ALA A 47 18.48 -16.10 0.64
C ALA A 47 17.18 -16.59 0.00
N GLY A 48 16.66 -15.88 -1.00
CA GLY A 48 15.40 -16.22 -1.67
C GLY A 48 14.20 -16.09 -0.74
N LEU A 49 13.08 -16.72 -1.12
CA LEU A 49 11.84 -16.69 -0.34
C LEU A 49 11.96 -17.61 0.88
N GLN A 50 11.70 -17.08 2.06
CA GLN A 50 11.75 -17.82 3.33
C GLN A 50 10.54 -17.49 4.19
N LYS A 51 10.10 -18.46 5.01
CA LYS A 51 9.07 -18.23 6.02
C LYS A 51 9.53 -17.10 6.96
N SER A 52 8.64 -16.15 7.19
CA SER A 52 8.92 -15.02 8.09
C SER A 52 9.10 -15.54 9.51
N LYS A 53 10.19 -15.12 10.16
CA LYS A 53 10.37 -15.31 11.62
C LYS A 53 9.64 -14.23 12.44
N LYS A 54 9.18 -13.17 11.76
CA LYS A 54 8.44 -12.06 12.36
C LYS A 54 6.95 -12.30 12.16
N THR A 55 6.17 -12.00 13.18
CA THR A 55 4.72 -11.88 13.01
C THR A 55 4.43 -10.47 12.53
N THR A 56 3.69 -10.34 11.44
CA THR A 56 3.20 -9.04 10.97
C THR A 56 1.79 -9.25 10.49
N THR A 57 0.88 -8.44 11.00
CA THR A 57 -0.55 -8.52 10.70
C THR A 57 -1.05 -7.14 10.29
N ILE A 58 -1.83 -7.08 9.21
CA ILE A 58 -2.47 -5.86 8.74
C ILE A 58 -3.96 -6.14 8.59
N ALA A 59 -4.81 -5.40 9.30
CA ALA A 59 -6.25 -5.45 9.10
C ALA A 59 -6.68 -4.22 8.31
N PHE A 60 -7.45 -4.41 7.24
CA PHE A 60 -8.07 -3.34 6.44
C PHE A 60 -9.58 -3.37 6.59
N SER A 61 -10.21 -2.20 6.67
CA SER A 61 -11.66 -2.04 6.76
C SER A 61 -12.25 -1.23 5.60
N GLU A 62 -13.55 -1.36 5.39
CA GLU A 62 -14.27 -0.71 4.27
C GLU A 62 -14.18 0.83 4.30
N ASP A 63 -13.97 1.43 5.48
CA ASP A 63 -13.85 2.88 5.69
C ASP A 63 -12.42 3.43 5.48
N GLN A 64 -11.57 2.64 4.80
CA GLN A 64 -10.17 2.97 4.51
C GLN A 64 -9.32 3.16 5.78
N LYS A 65 -9.63 2.42 6.85
CA LYS A 65 -8.76 2.34 8.03
C LYS A 65 -7.92 1.07 8.01
N PHE A 66 -6.80 1.14 8.70
CA PHE A 66 -5.98 -0.03 8.94
C PHE A 66 -5.55 -0.15 10.40
N ILE A 67 -5.26 -1.37 10.82
CA ILE A 67 -4.51 -1.68 12.04
C ILE A 67 -3.29 -2.49 11.62
N TYR A 68 -2.11 -2.01 11.95
CA TYR A 68 -0.84 -2.69 11.72
C TYR A 68 -0.27 -3.17 13.04
N TYR A 69 0.04 -4.46 13.11
CA TYR A 69 0.68 -5.11 14.24
C TYR A 69 1.94 -5.82 13.76
N TRP A 70 3.02 -5.72 14.52
CA TRP A 70 4.23 -6.48 14.27
C TRP A 70 4.88 -6.92 15.57
N TRP A 71 5.52 -8.08 15.50
CA TRP A 71 6.28 -8.66 16.59
C TRP A 71 7.54 -9.32 16.03
N ASP A 72 8.68 -8.97 16.62
CA ASP A 72 10.00 -9.47 16.27
C ASP A 72 10.79 -9.74 17.56
N SER A 73 10.71 -10.99 18.03
CA SER A 73 11.32 -11.45 19.29
C SER A 73 10.92 -10.60 20.50
N ASP A 74 11.71 -9.58 20.85
CA ASP A 74 11.50 -8.75 22.04
C ASP A 74 10.84 -7.40 21.72
N LEU A 75 10.67 -7.10 20.43
CA LEU A 75 10.07 -5.86 19.97
C LEU A 75 8.64 -6.10 19.48
N VAL A 76 7.72 -5.31 19.99
CA VAL A 76 6.32 -5.30 19.56
C VAL A 76 5.91 -3.89 19.19
N GLY A 77 5.12 -3.75 18.14
CA GLY A 77 4.51 -2.49 17.79
C GLY A 77 3.12 -2.69 17.22
N LYS A 78 2.24 -1.74 17.57
CA LYS A 78 0.90 -1.63 17.04
C LYS A 78 0.62 -0.17 16.71
N TYR A 79 0.04 0.10 15.56
CA TYR A 79 -0.49 1.41 15.22
C TYR A 79 -1.64 1.28 14.22
N GLU A 80 -2.47 2.31 14.16
CA GLU A 80 -3.61 2.40 13.28
C GLU A 80 -3.57 3.71 12.51
N GLY A 81 -4.47 3.83 11.54
CA GLY A 81 -4.62 5.05 10.77
C GLY A 81 -5.45 4.78 9.53
N ARG A 82 -5.14 5.52 8.45
CA ARG A 82 -5.86 5.42 7.18
C ARG A 82 -4.96 4.91 6.08
N TYR A 83 -5.54 4.19 5.12
CA TYR A 83 -4.83 3.78 3.92
C TYR A 83 -5.48 4.38 2.68
N PHE A 84 -4.68 4.53 1.62
CA PHE A 84 -5.22 4.76 0.29
C PHE A 84 -4.51 3.85 -0.71
N VAL A 85 -5.17 3.67 -1.84
CA VAL A 85 -4.72 2.82 -2.94
C VAL A 85 -4.62 3.71 -4.17
N LEU A 86 -3.47 3.69 -4.85
CA LEU A 86 -3.27 4.44 -6.07
C LEU A 86 -2.53 3.60 -7.11
N LYS A 87 -2.71 3.96 -8.37
CA LYS A 87 -1.90 3.40 -9.46
C LYS A 87 -0.61 4.20 -9.59
N ASN A 88 0.52 3.52 -9.50
CA ASN A 88 1.83 4.11 -9.75
C ASN A 88 2.17 3.97 -11.25
N PRO A 89 2.05 5.04 -12.04
CA PRO A 89 2.24 4.95 -13.49
C PRO A 89 3.67 4.60 -13.89
N ASP A 90 4.66 4.99 -13.08
CA ASP A 90 6.09 4.73 -13.37
C ASP A 90 6.43 3.24 -13.21
N ARG A 91 5.71 2.54 -12.34
CA ARG A 91 5.91 1.10 -12.07
C ARG A 91 4.88 0.21 -12.75
N GLY A 92 3.76 0.78 -13.20
CA GLY A 92 2.63 0.02 -13.73
C GLY A 92 1.95 -0.88 -12.68
N LEU A 93 2.17 -0.60 -11.39
CA LEU A 93 1.64 -1.37 -10.26
C LEU A 93 0.71 -0.50 -9.42
N VAL A 94 -0.12 -1.14 -8.61
CA VAL A 94 -0.91 -0.46 -7.59
C VAL A 94 -0.11 -0.37 -6.30
N THR A 95 -0.02 0.82 -5.73
CA THR A 95 0.67 1.11 -4.47
C THR A 95 -0.36 1.31 -3.36
N ILE A 96 -0.10 0.71 -2.21
CA ILE A 96 -0.82 0.95 -0.96
C ILE A 96 0.06 1.79 -0.06
N THR A 97 -0.51 2.87 0.46
CA THR A 97 0.13 3.73 1.44
C THR A 97 -0.65 3.68 2.76
N LEU A 98 0.04 3.34 3.83
CA LEU A 98 -0.46 3.42 5.20
C LEU A 98 -0.03 4.76 5.80
N ILE A 99 -1.00 5.58 6.19
CA ILE A 99 -0.82 6.85 6.91
C ILE A 99 -1.21 6.59 8.38
N PRO A 100 -0.24 6.41 9.29
CA PRO A 100 -0.52 6.23 10.71
C PRO A 100 -1.15 7.49 11.32
N ASP A 101 -2.03 7.29 12.28
CA ASP A 101 -2.51 8.37 13.12
C ASP A 101 -1.37 8.98 13.94
N VAL A 102 -1.55 10.25 14.30
CA VAL A 102 -0.58 11.02 15.04
C VAL A 102 -0.81 10.81 16.53
N ASP A 103 0.19 10.29 17.23
CA ASP A 103 0.13 10.15 18.69
C ASP A 103 0.61 11.43 19.37
N THR A 104 -0.11 11.86 20.39
CA THR A 104 0.34 12.95 21.27
C THR A 104 0.81 12.35 22.59
N LEU A 105 2.10 12.48 22.87
CA LEU A 105 2.75 12.07 24.12
C LEU A 105 2.99 13.30 25.00
N LYS A 106 3.33 13.08 26.27
CA LYS A 106 3.67 14.17 27.20
C LYS A 106 4.87 14.97 26.70
N GLU A 107 5.84 14.33 26.06
CA GLU A 107 7.04 14.98 25.53
C GLU A 107 6.87 15.59 24.13
N GLY A 108 5.71 15.42 23.48
CA GLY A 108 5.44 16.01 22.18
C GLY A 108 4.61 15.13 21.25
N VAL A 109 4.65 15.45 19.95
CA VAL A 109 3.91 14.74 18.91
C VAL A 109 4.80 13.66 18.29
N TYR A 110 4.36 12.40 18.38
CA TYR A 110 5.04 11.28 17.75
C TYR A 110 4.39 10.95 16.40
N ARG A 111 5.15 11.13 15.32
CA ARG A 111 4.73 10.79 13.96
C ARG A 111 5.48 9.55 13.48
N ARG A 112 4.74 8.49 13.18
CA ARG A 112 5.31 7.30 12.54
C ARG A 112 5.51 7.55 11.05
N PRO A 113 6.56 6.95 10.44
CA PRO A 113 6.75 7.02 9.00
C PRO A 113 5.60 6.32 8.27
N TYR A 114 5.32 6.78 7.06
CA TYR A 114 4.38 6.10 6.18
C TYR A 114 4.97 4.78 5.71
N LEU A 115 4.14 3.75 5.61
CA LEU A 115 4.52 2.49 4.99
C LEU A 115 3.92 2.44 3.59
N ASN A 116 4.77 2.25 2.58
CA ASN A 116 4.37 2.11 1.19
C ASN A 116 4.80 0.74 0.68
N PHE A 117 3.94 0.10 -0.09
CA PHE A 117 4.27 -1.13 -0.80
C PHE A 117 3.44 -1.28 -2.05
N ASP A 118 4.05 -1.86 -3.08
CA ASP A 118 3.37 -2.16 -4.33
C ASP A 118 2.70 -3.54 -4.21
N VAL A 119 1.53 -3.69 -4.83
CA VAL A 119 0.80 -4.95 -4.93
C VAL A 119 1.14 -5.57 -6.27
N GLU A 120 1.85 -6.69 -6.25
CA GLU A 120 2.19 -7.46 -7.45
C GLU A 120 1.04 -8.39 -7.85
N ASP A 121 0.42 -9.06 -6.87
CA ASP A 121 -0.72 -9.96 -7.09
C ASP A 121 -1.64 -9.96 -5.87
N ILE A 122 -2.95 -9.95 -6.07
CA ILE A 122 -3.94 -10.08 -5.00
C ILE A 122 -5.13 -10.93 -5.46
N ARG A 123 -5.35 -12.01 -4.72
CA ARG A 123 -6.41 -13.00 -4.94
C ARG A 123 -7.11 -13.30 -3.62
N GLU A 124 -8.18 -14.06 -3.70
CA GLU A 124 -8.88 -14.55 -2.51
C GLU A 124 -7.89 -15.28 -1.59
N GLY A 125 -7.67 -14.72 -0.40
CA GLY A 125 -6.81 -15.32 0.62
C GLY A 125 -5.30 -15.08 0.47
N LYS A 126 -4.81 -14.46 -0.62
CA LYS A 126 -3.37 -14.27 -0.86
C LYS A 126 -3.06 -12.91 -1.50
N MET A 127 -2.05 -12.24 -0.95
CA MET A 127 -1.49 -11.01 -1.47
C MET A 127 0.04 -11.13 -1.57
N VAL A 128 0.59 -10.67 -2.67
CA VAL A 128 2.03 -10.56 -2.91
C VAL A 128 2.37 -9.08 -3.03
N THR A 129 3.27 -8.62 -2.15
CA THR A 129 3.66 -7.20 -2.09
C THR A 129 5.14 -7.03 -2.32
N LEU A 130 5.53 -5.93 -2.95
CA LEU A 130 6.91 -5.52 -3.16
C LEU A 130 7.23 -4.33 -2.25
N HIS A 131 8.23 -4.50 -1.40
CA HIS A 131 8.82 -3.43 -0.60
C HIS A 131 10.22 -3.12 -1.12
N GLU A 132 10.56 -1.84 -1.23
CA GLU A 132 11.95 -1.43 -1.48
C GLU A 132 12.82 -1.82 -0.28
N THR A 133 13.90 -2.57 -0.52
CA THR A 133 14.74 -3.05 0.59
C THR A 133 16.20 -2.63 0.48
N GLU A 134 16.83 -2.70 -0.69
CA GLU A 134 18.24 -2.34 -0.82
C GLU A 134 18.54 -1.69 -2.17
N ARG A 135 19.20 -0.53 -2.12
CA ARG A 135 19.94 0.01 -3.27
C ARG A 135 21.34 -0.59 -3.20
N ILE A 136 21.71 -1.39 -4.20
CA ILE A 136 23.04 -1.96 -4.29
C ILE A 136 23.80 -1.19 -5.37
N GLU A 137 24.70 -0.33 -4.94
CA GLU A 137 25.66 0.32 -5.82
C GLU A 137 26.73 -0.72 -6.19
N ARG A 138 26.82 -1.07 -7.48
CA ARG A 138 27.91 -1.88 -8.02
C ARG A 138 28.67 -1.03 -9.02
N TYR A 139 29.99 -0.96 -8.86
CA TYR A 139 30.87 -0.12 -9.69
C TYR A 139 30.79 -0.44 -11.20
N ASP A 140 30.30 -1.63 -11.56
CA ASP A 140 30.22 -2.16 -12.93
C ASP A 140 28.79 -2.26 -13.50
N MET A 141 27.76 -1.82 -12.77
CA MET A 141 26.37 -1.87 -13.25
C MET A 141 25.61 -0.59 -12.86
N PRO A 142 24.61 -0.16 -13.66
CA PRO A 142 23.71 0.89 -13.22
C PRO A 142 23.06 0.50 -11.90
N ASP A 143 22.89 1.46 -11.00
CA ASP A 143 22.27 1.26 -9.70
C ASP A 143 20.96 0.50 -9.85
N LYS A 144 20.89 -0.70 -9.25
CA LYS A 144 19.67 -1.50 -9.21
C LYS A 144 19.09 -1.46 -7.80
N ILE A 145 17.83 -1.05 -7.72
CA ILE A 145 17.01 -1.18 -6.52
C ILE A 145 16.44 -2.60 -6.54
N TRP A 146 16.66 -3.34 -5.46
CA TRP A 146 16.07 -4.66 -5.25
C TRP A 146 14.84 -4.53 -4.36
N PHE A 147 13.79 -5.25 -4.73
CA PHE A 147 12.56 -5.32 -3.97
C PHE A 147 12.51 -6.62 -3.18
N THR A 148 12.03 -6.53 -1.95
CA THR A 148 11.60 -7.70 -1.18
C THR A 148 10.15 -8.00 -1.50
N GLU A 149 9.95 -9.19 -2.05
CA GLU A 149 8.64 -9.85 -2.17
C GLU A 149 8.21 -10.33 -0.78
N ARG A 150 6.96 -10.06 -0.44
CA ARG A 150 6.30 -10.64 0.73
C ARG A 150 5.04 -11.36 0.29
N ARG A 151 4.84 -12.56 0.80
CA ARG A 151 3.58 -13.28 0.65
C ARG A 151 2.81 -13.19 1.95
N ILE A 152 1.59 -12.70 1.83
CA ILE A 152 0.72 -12.36 2.94
C ILE A 152 -0.60 -13.08 2.69
N TYR A 153 -1.15 -13.73 3.71
CA TYR A 153 -2.35 -14.54 3.58
C TYR A 153 -3.45 -13.98 4.44
N LYS A 154 -4.69 -14.10 3.97
CA LYS A 154 -5.85 -13.67 4.75
C LYS A 154 -6.06 -14.66 5.89
N SER A 155 -6.09 -14.17 7.12
CA SER A 155 -6.44 -14.98 8.27
C SER A 155 -7.91 -15.39 8.14
N SER A 156 -8.18 -16.69 8.24
CA SER A 156 -9.54 -17.19 8.43
C SER A 156 -10.00 -16.73 9.81
N ALA A 157 -11.03 -15.88 9.86
CA ALA A 157 -11.72 -15.59 11.10
C ALA A 157 -12.37 -16.89 11.59
N ASP A 158 -11.84 -17.46 12.67
CA ASP A 158 -12.55 -18.44 13.49
C ASP A 158 -13.50 -17.73 14.46
#